data_AF-A0A5Q4GYU7-F1
#
_entry.id   AF-A0A5Q4GYU7-F1
#
_cell.length_a   1.000
_cell.length_b   1.000
_cell.length_c   1.000
_cell.angle_alpha   90.00
_cell.angle_beta   90.00
_cell.angle_gamma   90.00
#
_symmetry.space_group_name_H-M   'P 1'
#
loop_
_entity.id
_entity.type
_entity.pdbx_description
1 polymer ?
#
loop_
_entity_poly.entity_id
_entity_poly.type
_entity_poly.pdbx_seq_one_letter_code
_entity_poly.pdbx_strand_id
1 'polypeptide(L)'
;MGDPHQAWADRVILRDLEVITGIRVVDFNEDGLRLDDGRRISWERVERAQVAPAQQAEFNQMLDEIGTHLYRLHQRLNVGDYRGLLDHAEALYPRYVGRDSQTAYVVFQSLMWGRLAVGQREAAVEPYVRALDVLQRRQREPINLPGRRRLQYDPQTGLTSDLVPIWFDEPACQAALPGVLRAIGQMAEPRPEGMRIYYGTLALTAGQWEEARRVLAGVRSEHSVLVELLTITVAQGEVLAEASGEALQRLEKTLDRMTPENRPLALYWLGRSRLESMDLRQRQQGMLQLLELPALYGQDYPELAAAGLYHTMLALGRDDDADGQLSVRHELLNRYKQSHHARLVGQQPTIKTTP
;
A
#
# COMPACT_ATOMS: atom_id res chain seq x y z
N MET A 1 13.08 1.75 64.49
CA MET A 1 13.73 1.61 63.16
C MET A 1 12.76 0.85 62.30
N GLY A 2 12.03 1.57 61.43
CA GLY A 2 11.10 0.97 60.48
C GLY A 2 11.86 0.33 59.33
N ASP A 3 11.32 -0.77 58.84
CA ASP A 3 11.84 -1.60 57.76
C ASP A 3 12.11 -0.77 56.48
N PRO A 4 13.35 -0.73 55.93
CA PRO A 4 13.68 0.07 54.76
C PRO A 4 13.18 -0.53 53.42
N HIS A 5 12.39 -1.61 53.44
CA HIS A 5 11.84 -2.27 52.25
C HIS A 5 10.34 -2.03 52.02
N GLN A 6 9.81 -0.86 52.38
CA GLN A 6 8.49 -0.45 51.85
C GLN A 6 8.66 0.07 50.41
N ALA A 7 9.12 -0.82 49.52
CA ALA A 7 9.16 -0.60 48.09
C ALA A 7 7.71 -0.34 47.63
N TRP A 8 7.42 0.89 47.22
CA TRP A 8 6.11 1.23 46.68
C TRP A 8 5.87 0.33 45.47
N ALA A 9 4.92 -0.60 45.60
CA ALA A 9 4.47 -1.38 44.46
C ALA A 9 3.90 -0.41 43.41
N ASP A 10 4.30 -0.62 42.17
CA ASP A 10 3.81 0.17 41.05
C ASP A 10 2.31 -0.08 40.88
N ARG A 11 1.64 0.92 40.30
CA ARG A 11 0.20 0.87 40.01
C ARG A 11 -0.02 1.20 38.55
N VAL A 12 -0.48 0.22 37.77
CA VAL A 12 -0.83 0.39 36.36
C VAL A 12 -2.35 0.38 36.23
N ILE A 13 -2.91 1.41 35.61
CA ILE A 13 -4.34 1.52 35.33
C ILE A 13 -4.52 1.36 33.83
N LEU A 14 -5.33 0.39 33.46
CA LEU A 14 -5.65 0.08 32.08
C LEU A 14 -6.88 0.88 31.60
N ARG A 15 -7.03 1.00 30.29
CA ARG A 15 -8.13 1.73 29.64
C ARG A 15 -9.49 1.05 29.81
N ASP A 16 -9.51 -0.24 30.12
CA ASP A 16 -10.70 -0.99 30.53
C ASP A 16 -11.04 -0.80 32.03
N LEU A 17 -10.31 0.11 32.70
CA LEU A 17 -10.41 0.42 34.13
C LEU A 17 -9.91 -0.69 35.06
N GLU A 18 -9.30 -1.75 34.53
CA GLU A 18 -8.58 -2.72 35.34
C GLU A 18 -7.39 -2.03 36.04
N VAL A 19 -7.25 -2.27 37.34
CA VAL A 19 -6.17 -1.71 38.15
C VAL A 19 -5.25 -2.85 38.57
N ILE A 20 -4.00 -2.80 38.12
CA ILE A 20 -2.97 -3.76 38.49
C ILE A 20 -2.09 -3.11 39.57
N THR A 21 -2.09 -3.71 40.76
CA THR A 21 -1.36 -3.25 41.95
C THR A 21 -0.54 -4.40 42.53
N GLY A 22 0.43 -4.08 43.39
CA GLY A 22 1.27 -5.10 44.02
C GLY A 22 2.27 -5.73 43.05
N ILE A 23 2.55 -5.03 41.95
CA ILE A 23 3.49 -5.42 40.89
C ILE A 23 4.61 -4.39 40.80
N ARG A 24 5.67 -4.72 40.06
CA ARG A 24 6.70 -3.76 39.66
C ARG A 24 6.87 -3.78 38.15
N VAL A 25 6.91 -2.61 37.53
CA VAL A 25 7.35 -2.45 36.15
C VAL A 25 8.86 -2.59 36.15
N VAL A 26 9.35 -3.71 35.62
CA VAL A 26 10.78 -4.02 35.58
C VAL A 26 11.46 -3.28 34.44
N ASP A 27 10.74 -3.11 33.33
CA ASP A 27 11.28 -2.55 32.09
C ASP A 27 10.14 -2.06 31.18
N PHE A 28 10.43 -1.11 30.30
CA PHE A 28 9.51 -0.67 29.27
C PHE A 28 10.25 -0.15 28.03
N ASN A 29 9.68 -0.39 26.86
CA ASN A 29 10.21 0.07 25.57
C ASN A 29 9.06 0.33 24.59
N GLU A 30 9.33 0.56 23.31
CA GLU A 30 8.30 0.86 22.31
C GLU A 30 7.22 -0.22 22.16
N ASP A 31 7.49 -1.47 22.53
CA ASP A 31 6.53 -2.57 22.40
C ASP A 31 5.64 -2.76 23.64
N GLY A 32 5.95 -2.08 24.75
CA GLY A 32 5.15 -2.10 25.96
C GLY A 32 5.94 -2.21 27.25
N LEU A 33 5.22 -2.57 28.31
CA LEU A 33 5.70 -2.74 29.67
C LEU A 33 5.97 -4.20 29.96
N ARG A 34 7.03 -4.49 30.72
CA ARG A 34 7.30 -5.80 31.34
C ARG A 34 7.16 -5.69 32.85
N LEU A 35 6.32 -6.54 33.40
CA LEU A 35 6.09 -6.64 34.85
C LEU A 35 7.03 -7.69 35.48
N ASP A 36 7.21 -7.63 36.79
CA ASP A 36 8.03 -8.54 37.59
C ASP A 36 7.49 -9.97 37.65
N ASP A 37 6.18 -10.14 37.50
CA ASP A 37 5.53 -11.44 37.30
C ASP A 37 5.69 -12.00 35.87
N GLY A 38 6.41 -11.31 35.00
CA GLY A 38 6.69 -11.71 33.62
C GLY A 38 5.60 -11.33 32.60
N ARG A 39 4.45 -10.78 33.03
CA ARG A 39 3.42 -10.30 32.10
C ARG A 39 3.94 -9.13 31.26
N ARG A 40 3.43 -9.05 30.02
CA ARG A 40 3.64 -7.91 29.12
C ARG A 40 2.35 -7.16 28.89
N ILE A 41 2.39 -5.83 28.97
CA ILE A 41 1.25 -4.96 28.74
C ILE A 41 1.62 -4.00 27.62
N SER A 42 0.88 -4.04 26.52
CA SER A 42 1.11 -3.14 25.40
C SER A 42 0.52 -1.76 25.68
N TRP A 43 1.16 -0.72 25.14
CA TRP A 43 0.88 0.68 25.45
C TRP A 43 -0.55 1.13 25.13
N GLU A 44 -1.22 0.53 24.15
CA GLU A 44 -2.63 0.86 23.83
C GLU A 44 -3.58 0.54 24.98
N ARG A 45 -3.20 -0.37 25.88
CA ARG A 45 -4.04 -0.76 27.02
C ARG A 45 -3.81 0.13 28.22
N VAL A 46 -2.71 0.89 28.28
CA VAL A 46 -2.34 1.69 29.44
C VAL A 46 -3.07 3.03 29.38
N GLU A 47 -3.77 3.37 30.45
CA GLU A 47 -4.38 4.70 30.64
C GLU A 47 -3.44 5.60 31.43
N ARG A 48 -2.86 5.08 32.53
CA ARG A 48 -1.87 5.78 33.36
C ARG A 48 -1.13 4.77 34.24
N ALA A 49 0.08 5.08 34.68
CA ALA A 49 0.73 4.32 35.72
C ALA A 49 1.52 5.20 36.69
N GLN A 50 1.66 4.71 37.92
CA GLN A 50 2.64 5.16 38.89
C GLN A 50 3.74 4.11 38.93
N VAL A 51 4.93 4.47 38.47
CA VAL A 51 6.14 3.64 38.47
C VAL A 51 7.19 4.24 39.39
N ALA A 52 8.34 3.57 39.53
CA ALA A 52 9.47 4.09 40.29
C ALA A 52 9.77 5.58 39.95
N PRO A 53 9.95 6.47 40.94
CA PRO A 53 10.08 7.91 40.70
C PRO A 53 11.15 8.31 39.68
N ALA A 54 12.25 7.56 39.63
CA ALA A 54 13.35 7.78 38.69
C ALA A 54 12.97 7.51 37.21
N GLN A 55 11.95 6.69 36.97
CA GLN A 55 11.50 6.28 35.62
C GLN A 55 10.19 6.96 35.20
N GLN A 56 9.49 7.64 36.13
CA GLN A 56 8.14 8.17 35.89
C GLN A 56 8.07 9.20 34.74
N ALA A 57 9.08 10.06 34.62
CA ALA A 57 9.10 11.08 33.56
C ALA A 57 9.21 10.44 32.17
N GLU A 58 10.13 9.49 32.00
CA GLU A 58 10.33 8.74 30.77
C GLU A 58 9.10 7.89 30.43
N PHE A 59 8.51 7.23 31.43
CA PHE A 59 7.27 6.47 31.28
C PHE A 59 6.13 7.34 30.74
N ASN A 60 5.91 8.52 31.35
CA ASN A 60 4.85 9.43 30.93
C ASN A 60 5.08 9.93 29.49
N GLN A 61 6.33 10.21 29.13
CA GLN A 61 6.70 10.60 27.77
C GLN A 61 6.36 9.48 26.77
N MET A 62 6.75 8.22 27.04
CA MET A 62 6.39 7.10 26.15
C MET A 62 4.88 6.88 26.06
N LEU A 63 4.16 7.01 27.18
CA LEU A 63 2.70 6.86 27.18
C LEU A 63 2.03 7.91 26.29
N ASP A 64 2.50 9.16 26.33
CA ASP A 64 1.96 10.25 25.51
C ASP A 64 2.31 10.07 24.03
N GLU A 65 3.59 9.86 23.73
CA GLU A 65 4.11 9.77 22.36
C GLU A 65 3.72 8.48 21.64
N ILE A 66 3.56 7.36 22.36
CA ILE A 66 3.29 6.04 21.77
C ILE A 66 1.89 5.55 22.13
N GLY A 67 1.54 5.54 23.42
CA GLY A 67 0.29 4.93 23.91
C GLY A 67 -0.96 5.58 23.36
N THR A 68 -1.01 6.92 23.29
CA THR A 68 -2.15 7.65 22.72
C THR A 68 -2.36 7.29 21.24
N HIS A 69 -1.29 7.28 20.44
CA HIS A 69 -1.37 6.95 19.02
C HIS A 69 -1.77 5.49 18.79
N LEU A 70 -1.17 4.53 19.50
CA LEU A 70 -1.52 3.11 19.39
C LEU A 70 -2.96 2.83 19.78
N TYR A 71 -3.45 3.47 20.86
CA TYR A 71 -4.85 3.37 21.25
C TYR A 71 -5.78 3.84 20.12
N ARG A 72 -5.48 4.97 19.48
CA ARG A 72 -6.26 5.48 18.34
C ARG A 72 -6.21 4.53 17.15
N LEU A 73 -5.06 3.96 16.81
CA LEU A 73 -4.95 2.94 15.77
C LEU A 73 -5.86 1.75 16.06
N HIS A 74 -5.84 1.23 17.30
CA HIS A 74 -6.69 0.10 17.69
C HIS A 74 -8.19 0.42 17.57
N GLN A 75 -8.63 1.60 18.04
CA GLN A 75 -10.02 2.02 17.91
C GLN A 75 -10.45 2.11 16.44
N ARG A 76 -9.63 2.75 15.59
CA ARG A 76 -9.92 2.99 14.17
C ARG A 76 -9.94 1.69 13.37
N LEU A 77 -8.99 0.79 13.62
CA LEU A 77 -8.96 -0.56 13.03
C LEU A 77 -10.20 -1.38 13.40
N ASN A 78 -10.66 -1.30 14.67
CA ASN A 78 -11.86 -2.01 15.12
C ASN A 78 -13.13 -1.58 14.37
N VAL A 79 -13.28 -0.29 14.10
CA VAL A 79 -14.46 0.26 13.40
C VAL A 79 -14.28 0.34 11.88
N GLY A 80 -13.10 0.00 11.34
CA GLY A 80 -12.80 0.05 9.91
C GLY A 80 -12.59 1.47 9.35
N ASP A 81 -12.27 2.45 10.19
CA ASP A 81 -11.96 3.82 9.74
C ASP A 81 -10.50 3.91 9.29
N TYR A 82 -10.24 3.50 8.05
CA TYR A 82 -8.89 3.45 7.51
C TYR A 82 -8.29 4.84 7.24
N ARG A 83 -9.11 5.83 6.84
CA ARG A 83 -8.62 7.21 6.64
C ARG A 83 -8.11 7.79 7.96
N GLY A 84 -8.80 7.55 9.06
CA GLY A 84 -8.40 7.99 10.40
C GLY A 84 -7.17 7.29 10.99
N LEU A 85 -6.55 6.34 10.28
CA LEU A 85 -5.30 5.69 10.71
C LEU A 85 -4.06 6.53 10.41
N LEU A 86 -4.10 7.32 9.33
CA LEU A 86 -2.89 7.84 8.69
C LEU A 86 -2.01 8.65 9.65
N ASP A 87 -2.56 9.74 10.21
CA ASP A 87 -1.80 10.66 11.07
C ASP A 87 -1.18 9.93 12.26
N HIS A 88 -1.90 8.98 12.85
CA HIS A 88 -1.41 8.22 13.99
C HIS A 88 -0.34 7.20 13.61
N ALA A 89 -0.49 6.54 12.46
CA ALA A 89 0.48 5.58 11.97
C ALA A 89 1.78 6.27 11.51
N GLU A 90 1.68 7.44 10.87
CA GLU A 90 2.85 8.23 10.45
C GLU A 90 3.67 8.74 11.63
N ALA A 91 3.02 9.19 12.71
CA ALA A 91 3.70 9.62 13.93
C ALA A 91 4.51 8.49 14.57
N LEU A 92 4.00 7.25 14.53
CA LEU A 92 4.65 6.09 15.13
C LEU A 92 5.70 5.45 14.22
N TYR A 93 5.50 5.48 12.90
CA TYR A 93 6.27 4.70 11.95
C TYR A 93 7.79 4.80 12.11
N PRO A 94 8.41 5.99 12.25
CA PRO A 94 9.87 6.10 12.39
C PRO A 94 10.45 5.31 13.55
N ARG A 95 9.69 5.13 14.65
CA ARG A 95 10.12 4.40 15.85
C ARG A 95 10.09 2.88 15.67
N TYR A 96 9.24 2.40 14.78
CA TYR A 96 9.06 0.96 14.53
C TYR A 96 9.88 0.44 13.34
N VAL A 97 10.51 1.31 12.55
CA VAL A 97 11.41 0.88 11.46
C VAL A 97 12.50 -0.04 12.01
N GLY A 98 12.56 -1.26 11.46
CA GLY A 98 13.53 -2.29 11.86
C GLY A 98 13.10 -3.20 13.02
N ARG A 99 11.94 -2.93 13.64
CA ARG A 99 11.34 -3.81 14.65
C ARG A 99 10.48 -4.89 14.00
N ASP A 100 10.38 -6.05 14.64
CA ASP A 100 9.59 -7.21 14.22
C ASP A 100 8.50 -7.62 15.22
N SER A 101 8.14 -6.70 16.13
CA SER A 101 7.13 -6.93 17.17
C SER A 101 5.70 -6.94 16.62
N GLN A 102 4.75 -7.40 17.46
CA GLN A 102 3.32 -7.28 17.16
C GLN A 102 2.92 -5.82 16.93
N THR A 103 3.43 -4.92 17.75
CA THR A 103 3.14 -3.49 17.66
C THR A 103 3.69 -2.89 16.37
N ALA A 104 4.89 -3.30 15.94
CA ALA A 104 5.45 -2.92 14.64
C ALA A 104 4.52 -3.34 13.49
N TYR A 105 4.00 -4.57 13.51
CA TYR A 105 3.04 -5.03 12.51
C TYR A 105 1.76 -4.18 12.50
N VAL A 106 1.18 -3.86 13.67
CA VAL A 106 -0.01 -3.00 13.75
C VAL A 106 0.26 -1.63 13.12
N VAL A 107 1.41 -1.01 13.41
CA VAL A 107 1.80 0.29 12.86
C VAL A 107 1.99 0.21 11.34
N PHE A 108 2.72 -0.78 10.84
CA PHE A 108 2.96 -0.96 9.40
C PHE A 108 1.66 -1.22 8.64
N GLN A 109 0.82 -2.13 9.14
CA GLN A 109 -0.47 -2.44 8.51
C GLN A 109 -1.40 -1.24 8.51
N SER A 110 -1.42 -0.48 9.62
CA SER A 110 -2.21 0.75 9.73
C SER A 110 -1.74 1.82 8.76
N LEU A 111 -0.43 1.99 8.61
CA LEU A 111 0.15 2.96 7.68
C LEU A 111 -0.17 2.60 6.23
N MET A 112 0.00 1.33 5.85
CA MET A 112 -0.36 0.83 4.51
C MET A 112 -1.83 1.14 4.19
N TRP A 113 -2.76 0.72 5.05
CA TRP A 113 -4.19 0.95 4.81
C TRP A 113 -4.59 2.41 4.90
N GLY A 114 -3.97 3.20 5.78
CA GLY A 114 -4.18 4.64 5.86
C GLY A 114 -3.79 5.35 4.57
N ARG A 115 -2.59 5.06 4.05
CA ARG A 115 -2.10 5.61 2.78
C ARG A 115 -2.98 5.20 1.60
N LEU A 116 -3.39 3.92 1.53
CA LEU A 116 -4.34 3.46 0.52
C LEU A 116 -5.68 4.22 0.59
N ALA A 117 -6.23 4.42 1.79
CA ALA A 117 -7.53 5.07 1.98
C ALA A 117 -7.55 6.57 1.60
N VAL A 118 -6.38 7.20 1.52
CA VAL A 118 -6.22 8.60 1.05
C VAL A 118 -5.61 8.71 -0.35
N GLY A 119 -5.44 7.58 -1.06
CA GLY A 119 -4.95 7.56 -2.44
C GLY A 119 -3.44 7.79 -2.58
N GLN A 120 -2.64 7.45 -1.56
CA GLN A 120 -1.17 7.45 -1.58
C GLN A 120 -0.64 6.03 -1.82
N ARG A 121 -0.93 5.46 -2.98
CA ARG A 121 -0.71 4.02 -3.26
C ARG A 121 0.75 3.65 -3.33
N GLU A 122 1.57 4.46 -3.97
CA GLU A 122 3.01 4.27 -4.15
C GLU A 122 3.71 4.23 -2.80
N ALA A 123 3.36 5.19 -1.91
CA ALA A 123 3.90 5.26 -0.56
C ALA A 123 3.41 4.12 0.36
N ALA A 124 2.32 3.43 0.02
CA ALA A 124 1.83 2.29 0.80
C ALA A 124 2.66 1.00 0.57
N VAL A 125 3.51 0.95 -0.46
CA VAL A 125 4.36 -0.21 -0.74
C VAL A 125 5.39 -0.44 0.36
N GLU A 126 6.07 0.60 0.85
CA GLU A 126 7.06 0.45 1.92
C GLU A 126 6.48 -0.19 3.21
N PRO A 127 5.40 0.33 3.81
CA PRO A 127 4.81 -0.30 4.98
C PRO A 127 4.26 -1.69 4.70
N TYR A 128 3.77 -1.98 3.48
CA TYR A 128 3.39 -3.34 3.10
C TYR A 128 4.58 -4.30 3.16
N VAL A 129 5.71 -3.93 2.54
CA VAL A 129 6.96 -4.73 2.54
C VAL A 129 7.40 -5.03 3.98
N ARG A 130 7.34 -4.03 4.87
CA ARG A 130 7.69 -4.21 6.28
C ARG A 130 6.71 -5.09 7.02
N ALA A 131 5.40 -4.92 6.80
CA ALA A 131 4.38 -5.78 7.40
C ALA A 131 4.56 -7.25 6.98
N LEU A 132 4.89 -7.49 5.71
CA LEU A 132 5.18 -8.81 5.18
C LEU A 132 6.44 -9.42 5.83
N ASP A 133 7.52 -8.65 5.99
CA ASP A 133 8.74 -9.11 6.67
C ASP A 133 8.45 -9.55 8.12
N VAL A 134 7.64 -8.79 8.87
CA VAL A 134 7.24 -9.18 10.23
C VAL A 134 6.46 -10.51 10.23
N LEU A 135 5.52 -10.68 9.30
CA LEU A 135 4.76 -11.93 9.16
C LEU A 135 5.67 -13.11 8.80
N GLN A 136 6.64 -12.91 7.92
CA GLN A 136 7.59 -13.94 7.52
C GLN A 136 8.54 -14.34 8.64
N ARG A 137 9.02 -13.41 9.45
CA ARG A 137 9.92 -13.71 10.57
C ARG A 137 9.23 -14.46 11.70
N ARG A 138 7.94 -14.17 11.94
CA ARG A 138 7.19 -14.74 13.06
C ARG A 138 6.55 -16.10 12.77
N GLN A 139 6.79 -16.69 11.59
CA GLN A 139 6.47 -18.07 11.16
C GLN A 139 5.52 -18.85 12.10
N ARG A 140 4.24 -18.44 12.17
CA ARG A 140 3.10 -19.08 12.90
C ARG A 140 2.66 -18.44 14.22
N GLU A 141 3.35 -17.44 14.76
CA GLU A 141 2.78 -16.71 15.90
C GLU A 141 1.59 -15.86 15.44
N PRO A 142 0.38 -16.07 15.99
CA PRO A 142 -0.78 -15.29 15.61
C PRO A 142 -0.58 -13.83 16.04
N ILE A 143 -0.49 -12.94 15.07
CA ILE A 143 -0.47 -11.50 15.35
C ILE A 143 -1.92 -11.04 15.52
N ASN A 144 -2.23 -10.52 16.71
CA ASN A 144 -3.56 -9.99 16.98
C ASN A 144 -3.68 -8.56 16.44
N LEU A 145 -4.24 -8.44 15.23
CA LEU A 145 -4.63 -7.17 14.63
C LEU A 145 -6.08 -6.83 15.03
N PRO A 146 -6.34 -5.62 15.57
CA PRO A 146 -7.70 -5.18 15.89
C PRO A 146 -8.64 -5.18 14.67
N GLY A 147 -9.92 -5.36 14.92
CA GLY A 147 -10.95 -5.45 13.88
C GLY A 147 -10.96 -6.79 13.14
N ARG A 148 -11.73 -6.85 12.05
CA ARG A 148 -11.97 -8.08 11.27
C ARG A 148 -11.11 -8.19 10.01
N ARG A 149 -10.68 -7.06 9.43
CA ARG A 149 -9.86 -7.07 8.21
C ARG A 149 -8.49 -7.67 8.52
N ARG A 150 -7.99 -8.49 7.61
CA ARG A 150 -6.64 -9.05 7.64
C ARG A 150 -5.96 -8.76 6.31
N LEU A 151 -4.63 -8.68 6.33
CA LEU A 151 -3.85 -8.57 5.11
C LEU A 151 -4.07 -9.82 4.27
N GLN A 152 -4.61 -9.65 3.06
CA GLN A 152 -4.75 -10.72 2.10
C GLN A 152 -3.52 -10.70 1.20
N TYR A 153 -2.66 -11.70 1.32
CA TYR A 153 -1.48 -11.84 0.49
C TYR A 153 -1.24 -13.31 0.16
N ASP A 154 -0.58 -13.57 -0.95
CA ASP A 154 -0.10 -14.89 -1.31
C ASP A 154 1.29 -15.11 -0.68
N PRO A 155 1.45 -16.08 0.24
CA PRO A 155 2.74 -16.36 0.87
C PRO A 155 3.84 -16.82 -0.09
N GLN A 156 3.48 -17.39 -1.25
CA GLN A 156 4.46 -17.88 -2.23
C GLN A 156 5.07 -16.73 -3.03
N THR A 157 4.23 -15.83 -3.53
CA THR A 157 4.66 -14.71 -4.38
C THR A 157 4.97 -13.45 -3.59
N GLY A 158 4.38 -13.28 -2.40
CA GLY A 158 4.42 -12.05 -1.62
C GLY A 158 3.63 -10.91 -2.26
N LEU A 159 2.63 -11.22 -3.10
CA LEU A 159 1.72 -10.23 -3.68
C LEU A 159 0.46 -10.07 -2.82
N THR A 160 -0.15 -8.89 -2.85
CA THR A 160 -1.42 -8.60 -2.17
C THR A 160 -2.41 -7.98 -3.14
N SER A 161 -3.69 -8.32 -2.98
CA SER A 161 -4.80 -7.70 -3.72
C SER A 161 -5.01 -6.23 -3.35
N ASP A 162 -4.56 -5.80 -2.16
CA ASP A 162 -4.65 -4.40 -1.72
C ASP A 162 -3.73 -3.46 -2.51
N LEU A 163 -2.68 -4.00 -3.14
CA LEU A 163 -1.66 -3.25 -3.90
C LEU A 163 -1.38 -3.95 -5.23
N VAL A 164 -2.20 -3.67 -6.22
CA VAL A 164 -1.91 -4.10 -7.60
C VAL A 164 -0.70 -3.31 -8.12
N PRO A 165 0.34 -3.97 -8.69
CA PRO A 165 1.61 -3.35 -9.06
C PRO A 165 1.52 -2.53 -10.36
N ILE A 166 0.72 -1.47 -10.33
CA ILE A 166 0.57 -0.47 -11.38
C ILE A 166 0.40 0.92 -10.79
N TRP A 167 1.15 1.86 -11.35
CA TRP A 167 1.32 3.21 -10.83
C TRP A 167 1.15 4.22 -11.96
N PHE A 168 0.70 5.42 -11.60
CA PHE A 168 0.36 6.46 -12.56
C PHE A 168 0.98 7.81 -12.21
N ASP A 169 1.35 8.02 -10.94
CA ASP A 169 1.91 9.26 -10.44
C ASP A 169 3.45 9.16 -10.37
N GLU A 170 4.13 9.61 -11.43
CA GLU A 170 5.59 9.57 -11.53
C GLU A 170 6.29 10.24 -10.33
N PRO A 171 5.93 11.48 -9.92
CA PRO A 171 6.49 12.10 -8.72
C PRO A 171 6.30 11.27 -7.44
N ALA A 172 5.13 10.67 -7.25
CA ALA A 172 4.88 9.81 -6.09
C ALA A 172 5.73 8.53 -6.14
N CYS A 173 5.92 7.92 -7.32
CA CYS A 173 6.82 6.78 -7.49
C CYS A 173 8.26 7.15 -7.14
N GLN A 174 8.76 8.29 -7.64
CA GLN A 174 10.11 8.78 -7.33
C GLN A 174 10.30 9.00 -5.82
N ALA A 175 9.30 9.57 -5.14
CA ALA A 175 9.35 9.79 -3.71
C ALA A 175 9.33 8.48 -2.89
N ALA A 176 8.55 7.48 -3.31
CA ALA A 176 8.40 6.22 -2.58
C ALA A 176 9.59 5.26 -2.76
N LEU A 177 10.24 5.27 -3.92
CA LEU A 177 11.27 4.30 -4.30
C LEU A 177 12.40 4.10 -3.29
N PRO A 178 13.04 5.15 -2.72
CA PRO A 178 14.13 4.96 -1.77
C PRO A 178 13.71 4.21 -0.50
N GLY A 179 12.49 4.46 -0.01
CA GLY A 179 11.92 3.76 1.14
C GLY A 179 11.65 2.29 0.83
N VAL A 180 11.01 2.02 -0.31
CA VAL A 180 10.73 0.66 -0.79
C VAL A 180 12.01 -0.15 -0.97
N LEU A 181 13.02 0.41 -1.64
CA LEU A 181 14.32 -0.26 -1.83
C LEU A 181 14.95 -0.63 -0.49
N ARG A 182 14.94 0.30 0.47
CA ARG A 182 15.49 0.07 1.81
C ARG A 182 14.72 -1.03 2.53
N ALA A 183 13.39 -1.00 2.50
CA ALA A 183 12.56 -2.01 3.14
C ALA A 183 12.81 -3.40 2.53
N ILE A 184 12.83 -3.53 1.20
CA ILE A 184 13.12 -4.80 0.52
C ILE A 184 14.53 -5.30 0.88
N GLY A 185 15.52 -4.41 0.89
CA GLY A 185 16.89 -4.76 1.27
C GLY A 185 17.03 -5.24 2.72
N GLN A 186 16.14 -4.81 3.61
CA GLN A 186 16.11 -5.20 5.02
C GLN A 186 15.27 -6.45 5.31
N MET A 187 14.47 -6.93 4.34
CA MET A 187 13.68 -8.14 4.50
C MET A 187 14.55 -9.37 4.73
N ALA A 188 14.03 -10.31 5.53
CA ALA A 188 14.62 -11.62 5.71
C ALA A 188 14.63 -12.42 4.39
N GLU A 189 15.63 -13.30 4.24
CA GLU A 189 15.69 -14.25 3.12
C GLU A 189 14.94 -15.55 3.46
N PRO A 190 14.31 -16.23 2.48
CA PRO A 190 14.23 -15.85 1.07
C PRO A 190 13.19 -14.74 0.82
N ARG A 191 13.61 -13.70 0.10
CA ARG A 191 12.71 -12.61 -0.30
C ARG A 191 11.73 -13.08 -1.38
N PRO A 192 10.41 -12.84 -1.23
CA PRO A 192 9.45 -13.18 -2.28
C PRO A 192 9.73 -12.44 -3.58
N GLU A 193 9.61 -13.14 -4.70
CA GLU A 193 9.91 -12.55 -6.01
C GLU A 193 8.94 -11.42 -6.38
N GLY A 194 7.73 -11.37 -5.81
CA GLY A 194 6.79 -10.25 -5.98
C GLY A 194 7.36 -8.90 -5.54
N MET A 195 8.33 -8.88 -4.62
CA MET A 195 9.02 -7.64 -4.23
C MET A 195 9.78 -7.01 -5.41
N ARG A 196 10.32 -7.84 -6.30
CA ARG A 196 10.98 -7.37 -7.53
C ARG A 196 9.97 -6.77 -8.51
N ILE A 197 8.74 -7.29 -8.56
CA ILE A 197 7.66 -6.74 -9.37
C ILE A 197 7.22 -5.38 -8.83
N TYR A 198 7.00 -5.25 -7.51
CA TYR A 198 6.67 -3.97 -6.88
C TYR A 198 7.73 -2.90 -7.14
N TYR A 199 9.00 -3.23 -6.89
CA TYR A 199 10.09 -2.30 -7.13
C TYR A 199 10.25 -1.98 -8.62
N GLY A 200 10.22 -2.99 -9.50
CA GLY A 200 10.42 -2.82 -10.93
C GLY A 200 9.36 -1.94 -11.57
N THR A 201 8.08 -2.14 -11.24
CA THR A 201 6.97 -1.32 -11.75
C THR A 201 7.02 0.12 -11.25
N LEU A 202 7.39 0.34 -9.97
CA LEU A 202 7.64 1.68 -9.42
C LEU A 202 8.81 2.36 -10.15
N ALA A 203 9.91 1.64 -10.35
CA ALA A 203 11.11 2.14 -11.02
C ALA A 203 10.85 2.51 -12.48
N LEU A 204 10.07 1.70 -13.23
CA LEU A 204 9.64 2.07 -14.59
C LEU A 204 8.86 3.38 -14.59
N THR A 205 7.85 3.49 -13.72
CA THR A 205 6.98 4.68 -13.67
C THR A 205 7.73 5.94 -13.21
N ALA A 206 8.76 5.77 -12.36
CA ALA A 206 9.63 6.84 -11.91
C ALA A 206 10.72 7.26 -12.92
N GLY A 207 10.78 6.63 -14.11
CA GLY A 207 11.79 6.91 -15.12
C GLY A 207 13.15 6.22 -14.90
N GLN A 208 13.27 5.30 -13.94
CA GLN A 208 14.49 4.54 -13.65
C GLN A 208 14.59 3.25 -14.48
N TRP A 209 14.55 3.37 -15.81
CA TRP A 209 14.39 2.27 -16.76
C TRP A 209 15.45 1.18 -16.68
N GLU A 210 16.73 1.56 -16.58
CA GLU A 210 17.84 0.60 -16.53
C GLU A 210 17.80 -0.24 -15.26
N GLU A 211 17.54 0.42 -14.14
CA GLU A 211 17.44 -0.19 -12.83
C GLU A 211 16.22 -1.12 -12.74
N ALA A 212 15.08 -0.70 -13.26
CA ALA A 212 13.90 -1.55 -13.37
C ALA A 212 14.19 -2.82 -14.19
N ARG A 213 14.80 -2.68 -15.37
CA ARG A 213 15.17 -3.82 -16.23
C ARG A 213 16.11 -4.79 -15.51
N ARG A 214 17.11 -4.26 -14.81
CA ARG A 214 18.07 -5.06 -14.04
C ARG A 214 17.40 -5.88 -12.95
N VAL A 215 16.47 -5.28 -12.19
CA VAL A 215 15.76 -5.98 -11.11
C VAL A 215 14.77 -7.02 -11.63
N LEU A 216 14.02 -6.67 -12.69
CA LEU A 216 13.02 -7.55 -13.31
C LEU A 216 13.65 -8.75 -14.01
N ALA A 217 14.83 -8.61 -14.60
CA ALA A 217 15.60 -9.74 -15.15
C ALA A 217 16.00 -10.78 -14.09
N GLY A 218 15.92 -10.42 -12.81
CA GLY A 218 16.17 -11.32 -11.68
C GLY A 218 14.96 -12.19 -11.27
N VAL A 219 13.78 -11.97 -11.85
CA VAL A 219 12.59 -12.79 -11.60
C VAL A 219 12.73 -14.12 -12.37
N ARG A 220 12.69 -15.24 -11.64
CA ARG A 220 12.88 -16.61 -12.18
C ARG A 220 11.74 -17.55 -11.81
N SER A 221 10.65 -17.01 -11.28
CA SER A 221 9.50 -17.77 -10.82
C SER A 221 8.84 -18.62 -11.90
N GLU A 222 8.38 -19.80 -11.51
CA GLU A 222 7.47 -20.65 -12.29
C GLU A 222 5.99 -20.40 -11.96
N HIS A 223 5.69 -19.53 -10.97
CA HIS A 223 4.33 -19.18 -10.61
C HIS A 223 3.68 -18.35 -11.73
N SER A 224 2.58 -18.84 -12.29
CA SER A 224 1.90 -18.23 -13.45
C SER A 224 1.61 -16.74 -13.25
N VAL A 225 1.12 -16.36 -12.07
CA VAL A 225 0.80 -14.97 -11.73
C VAL A 225 2.02 -14.05 -11.86
N LEU A 226 3.19 -14.49 -11.39
CA LEU A 226 4.43 -13.70 -11.49
C LEU A 226 4.97 -13.65 -12.91
N VAL A 227 4.88 -14.76 -13.66
CA VAL A 227 5.31 -14.81 -15.07
C VAL A 227 4.46 -13.88 -15.94
N GLU A 228 3.15 -13.87 -15.71
CA GLU A 228 2.21 -12.97 -16.38
C GLU A 228 2.50 -11.51 -16.00
N LEU A 229 2.67 -11.19 -14.72
CA LEU A 229 3.01 -9.84 -14.26
C LEU A 229 4.34 -9.35 -14.83
N LEU A 230 5.35 -10.23 -14.92
CA LEU A 230 6.61 -9.88 -15.57
C LEU A 230 6.40 -9.55 -17.05
N THR A 231 5.61 -10.36 -17.77
CA THR A 231 5.26 -10.11 -19.18
C THR A 231 4.57 -8.75 -19.35
N ILE A 232 3.58 -8.47 -18.49
CA ILE A 232 2.86 -7.19 -18.45
C ILE A 232 3.81 -6.03 -18.16
N THR A 233 4.70 -6.18 -17.18
CA THR A 233 5.65 -5.14 -16.76
C THR A 233 6.66 -4.82 -17.85
N VAL A 234 7.14 -5.82 -18.60
CA VAL A 234 8.02 -5.58 -19.74
C VAL A 234 7.28 -4.83 -20.86
N ALA A 235 6.03 -5.20 -21.15
CA ALA A 235 5.20 -4.49 -22.11
C ALA A 235 4.88 -3.05 -21.67
N GLN A 236 4.64 -2.82 -20.38
CA GLN A 236 4.55 -1.47 -19.80
C GLN A 236 5.79 -0.64 -20.14
N GLY A 237 6.98 -1.21 -19.97
CA GLY A 237 8.23 -0.55 -20.30
C GLY A 237 8.31 -0.12 -21.78
N GLU A 238 7.84 -0.96 -22.71
CA GLU A 238 7.76 -0.60 -24.13
C GLU A 238 6.78 0.56 -24.38
N VAL A 239 5.58 0.50 -23.78
CA VAL A 239 4.56 1.56 -23.94
C VAL A 239 5.04 2.90 -23.41
N LEU A 240 5.66 2.92 -22.22
CA LEU A 240 6.15 4.16 -21.64
C LEU A 240 7.38 4.73 -22.36
N ALA A 241 8.14 3.87 -23.06
CA ALA A 241 9.23 4.29 -23.93
C ALA A 241 8.76 4.65 -25.36
N GLU A 242 7.44 4.68 -25.61
CA GLU A 242 6.83 4.90 -26.92
C GLU A 242 7.34 3.92 -28.01
N ALA A 243 7.73 2.72 -27.58
CA ALA A 243 8.26 1.67 -28.43
C ALA A 243 7.18 0.61 -28.71
N SER A 244 7.12 0.15 -29.96
CA SER A 244 6.35 -1.04 -30.32
C SER A 244 7.30 -2.24 -30.43
N GLY A 245 7.38 -3.06 -29.39
CA GLY A 245 8.31 -4.19 -29.32
C GLY A 245 7.65 -5.57 -29.26
N GLU A 246 8.49 -6.58 -29.06
CA GLU A 246 8.07 -7.98 -28.98
C GLU A 246 7.25 -8.28 -27.71
N ALA A 247 7.42 -7.50 -26.64
CA ALA A 247 6.71 -7.75 -25.39
C ALA A 247 5.21 -7.46 -25.53
N LEU A 248 4.83 -6.39 -26.23
CA LEU A 248 3.44 -6.10 -26.56
C LEU A 248 2.80 -7.20 -27.42
N GLN A 249 3.50 -7.71 -28.44
CA GLN A 249 3.00 -8.81 -29.26
C GLN A 249 2.83 -10.11 -28.45
N ARG A 250 3.77 -10.36 -27.51
CA ARG A 250 3.68 -11.51 -26.61
C ARG A 250 2.49 -11.37 -25.67
N LEU A 251 2.30 -10.19 -25.09
CA LEU A 251 1.19 -9.87 -24.21
C LEU A 251 -0.16 -10.09 -24.90
N GLU A 252 -0.30 -9.63 -26.14
CA GLU A 252 -1.51 -9.83 -26.95
C GLU A 252 -1.80 -11.32 -27.18
N LYS A 253 -0.78 -12.11 -27.54
CA LYS A 253 -0.93 -13.56 -27.79
C LYS A 253 -1.29 -14.37 -26.54
N THR A 254 -0.94 -13.88 -25.35
CA THR A 254 -1.19 -14.59 -24.09
C THR A 254 -2.43 -14.11 -23.36
N LEU A 255 -3.02 -12.97 -23.75
CA LEU A 255 -4.15 -12.32 -23.06
C LEU A 255 -5.29 -13.28 -22.69
N ASP A 256 -5.73 -14.12 -23.63
CA ASP A 256 -6.87 -15.03 -23.40
C ASP A 256 -6.58 -16.18 -22.43
N ARG A 257 -5.30 -16.43 -22.15
CA ARG A 257 -4.84 -17.48 -21.23
C ARG A 257 -4.39 -16.94 -19.88
N MET A 258 -4.40 -15.62 -19.70
CA MET A 258 -3.98 -15.00 -18.44
C MET A 258 -4.96 -15.27 -17.31
N THR A 259 -4.43 -15.30 -16.10
CA THR A 259 -5.25 -15.36 -14.89
C THR A 259 -6.20 -14.15 -14.79
N PRO A 260 -7.41 -14.34 -14.24
CA PRO A 260 -8.39 -13.25 -14.08
C PRO A 260 -7.82 -12.02 -13.36
N GLU A 261 -6.91 -12.22 -12.43
CA GLU A 261 -6.30 -11.19 -11.59
C GLU A 261 -5.37 -10.24 -12.38
N ASN A 262 -4.69 -10.77 -13.41
CA ASN A 262 -3.72 -10.03 -14.23
C ASN A 262 -4.30 -9.50 -15.54
N ARG A 263 -5.39 -10.10 -16.02
CA ARG A 263 -6.05 -9.71 -17.28
C ARG A 263 -6.38 -8.22 -17.38
N PRO A 264 -6.87 -7.52 -16.33
CA PRO A 264 -7.15 -6.08 -16.41
C PRO A 264 -5.90 -5.25 -16.71
N LEU A 265 -4.75 -5.61 -16.13
CA LEU A 265 -3.49 -4.92 -16.38
C LEU A 265 -3.02 -5.10 -17.82
N ALA A 266 -3.17 -6.31 -18.35
CA ALA A 266 -2.84 -6.61 -19.74
C ALA A 266 -3.72 -5.82 -20.72
N LEU A 267 -5.04 -5.79 -20.49
CA LEU A 267 -5.99 -4.99 -21.28
C LEU A 267 -5.62 -3.51 -21.27
N TYR A 268 -5.26 -2.98 -20.11
CA TYR A 268 -4.85 -1.59 -19.98
C TYR A 268 -3.64 -1.26 -20.86
N TRP A 269 -2.54 -2.03 -20.76
CA TRP A 269 -1.33 -1.72 -21.51
C TRP A 269 -1.47 -1.97 -23.01
N LEU A 270 -2.23 -3.00 -23.43
CA LEU A 270 -2.58 -3.20 -24.84
C LEU A 270 -3.47 -2.07 -25.38
N GLY A 271 -4.44 -1.62 -24.59
CA GLY A 271 -5.29 -0.49 -24.96
C GLY A 271 -4.47 0.79 -25.13
N ARG A 272 -3.60 1.09 -24.17
CA ARG A 272 -2.67 2.23 -24.20
C ARG A 272 -1.76 2.23 -25.42
N SER A 273 -1.16 1.09 -25.76
CA SER A 273 -0.26 1.01 -26.92
C SER A 273 -0.99 1.28 -28.23
N ARG A 274 -2.23 0.77 -28.37
CA ARG A 274 -3.04 0.94 -29.57
C ARG A 274 -3.57 2.35 -29.78
N LEU A 275 -3.75 3.14 -28.70
CA LEU A 275 -4.16 4.54 -28.82
C LEU A 275 -3.15 5.41 -29.58
N GLU A 276 -1.87 5.03 -29.59
CA GLU A 276 -0.81 5.76 -30.31
C GLU A 276 -0.66 5.29 -31.77
N SER A 277 -1.51 4.37 -32.24
CA SER A 277 -1.51 3.91 -33.62
C SER A 277 -2.03 4.99 -34.59
N MET A 278 -1.41 5.07 -35.77
CA MET A 278 -1.92 5.92 -36.86
C MET A 278 -3.16 5.31 -37.53
N ASP A 279 -3.39 4.00 -37.39
CA ASP A 279 -4.58 3.32 -37.89
C ASP A 279 -5.79 3.57 -36.96
N LEU A 280 -6.82 4.21 -37.51
CA LEU A 280 -8.07 4.51 -36.81
C LEU A 280 -8.72 3.24 -36.21
N ARG A 281 -8.67 2.09 -36.90
CA ARG A 281 -9.26 0.85 -36.38
C ARG A 281 -8.54 0.36 -35.14
N GLN A 282 -7.21 0.45 -35.13
CA GLN A 282 -6.39 0.11 -33.96
C GLN A 282 -6.69 1.05 -32.79
N ARG A 283 -6.79 2.37 -33.03
CA ARG A 283 -7.18 3.33 -31.97
C ARG A 283 -8.55 3.02 -31.39
N GLN A 284 -9.55 2.75 -32.24
CA GLN A 284 -10.89 2.36 -31.80
C GLN A 284 -10.87 1.08 -30.97
N GLN A 285 -10.11 0.07 -31.38
CA GLN A 285 -9.93 -1.15 -30.61
C GLN A 285 -9.25 -0.87 -29.26
N GLY A 286 -8.26 0.02 -29.22
CA GLY A 286 -7.61 0.47 -28.01
C GLY A 286 -8.58 1.16 -27.04
N MET A 287 -9.43 2.06 -27.54
CA MET A 287 -10.50 2.69 -26.73
C MET A 287 -11.47 1.66 -26.17
N LEU A 288 -11.92 0.69 -26.97
CA LEU A 288 -12.83 -0.36 -26.50
C LEU A 288 -12.20 -1.19 -25.38
N GLN A 289 -10.92 -1.58 -25.51
CA GLN A 289 -10.21 -2.30 -24.44
C GLN A 289 -10.10 -1.49 -23.14
N LEU A 290 -9.87 -0.17 -23.24
CA LEU A 290 -9.80 0.69 -22.07
C LEU A 290 -11.18 0.90 -21.43
N LEU A 291 -12.27 0.90 -22.21
CA LEU A 291 -13.64 0.98 -21.72
C LEU A 291 -14.14 -0.35 -21.10
N GLU A 292 -13.56 -1.49 -21.45
CA GLU A 292 -13.83 -2.76 -20.76
C GLU A 292 -13.43 -2.69 -19.27
N LEU A 293 -12.41 -1.90 -18.92
CA LEU A 293 -11.92 -1.77 -17.55
C LEU A 293 -12.96 -1.23 -16.57
N PRO A 294 -13.56 -0.04 -16.75
CA PRO A 294 -14.64 0.43 -15.88
C PRO A 294 -15.89 -0.46 -15.95
N ALA A 295 -16.17 -1.06 -17.12
CA ALA A 295 -17.37 -1.88 -17.31
C ALA A 295 -17.32 -3.21 -16.55
N LEU A 296 -16.16 -3.89 -16.52
CA LEU A 296 -16.01 -5.22 -15.96
C LEU A 296 -15.25 -5.25 -14.62
N TYR A 297 -14.30 -4.32 -14.43
CA TYR A 297 -13.33 -4.36 -13.35
C TYR A 297 -13.38 -3.12 -12.44
N GLY A 298 -14.35 -2.22 -12.67
CA GLY A 298 -14.40 -0.91 -12.03
C GLY A 298 -14.51 -0.92 -10.50
N GLN A 299 -15.09 -1.97 -9.91
CA GLN A 299 -15.21 -2.10 -8.46
C GLN A 299 -13.91 -2.57 -7.80
N ASP A 300 -13.26 -3.55 -8.42
CA ASP A 300 -12.06 -4.20 -7.86
C ASP A 300 -10.78 -3.41 -8.18
N TYR A 301 -10.75 -2.73 -9.33
CA TYR A 301 -9.58 -1.99 -9.83
C TYR A 301 -9.93 -0.52 -10.16
N PRO A 302 -10.40 0.28 -9.18
CA PRO A 302 -10.92 1.62 -9.44
C PRO A 302 -9.89 2.59 -10.06
N GLU A 303 -8.61 2.49 -9.68
CA GLU A 303 -7.54 3.33 -10.25
C GLU A 303 -7.24 2.96 -11.70
N LEU A 304 -7.29 1.66 -12.02
CA LEU A 304 -7.07 1.16 -13.38
C LEU A 304 -8.23 1.54 -14.31
N ALA A 305 -9.47 1.40 -13.81
CA ALA A 305 -10.66 1.85 -14.50
C ALA A 305 -10.64 3.36 -14.77
N ALA A 306 -10.24 4.16 -13.77
CA ALA A 306 -10.06 5.59 -13.92
C ALA A 306 -9.00 5.95 -14.98
N ALA A 307 -7.88 5.22 -15.01
CA ALA A 307 -6.85 5.38 -16.03
C ALA A 307 -7.38 5.05 -17.44
N GLY A 308 -8.15 3.96 -17.58
CA GLY A 308 -8.80 3.60 -18.84
C GLY A 308 -9.76 4.67 -19.35
N LEU A 309 -10.62 5.20 -18.48
CA LEU A 309 -11.52 6.32 -18.81
C LEU A 309 -10.73 7.57 -19.20
N TYR A 310 -9.69 7.93 -18.45
CA TYR A 310 -8.88 9.11 -18.75
C TYR A 310 -8.23 9.04 -20.13
N HIS A 311 -7.59 7.93 -20.47
CA HIS A 311 -6.95 7.79 -21.77
C HIS A 311 -7.95 7.69 -22.92
N THR A 312 -9.11 7.09 -22.69
CA THR A 312 -10.21 7.10 -23.66
C THR A 312 -10.73 8.53 -23.88
N MET A 313 -10.94 9.31 -22.82
CA MET A 313 -11.34 10.72 -22.90
C MET A 313 -10.34 11.55 -23.73
N LEU A 314 -9.04 11.32 -23.55
CA LEU A 314 -8.02 11.99 -24.35
C LEU A 314 -8.05 11.55 -25.82
N ALA A 315 -8.28 10.26 -26.10
CA ALA A 315 -8.36 9.75 -27.47
C ALA A 315 -9.59 10.31 -28.21
N LEU A 316 -10.76 10.33 -27.56
CA LEU A 316 -11.99 10.91 -28.13
C LEU A 316 -11.82 12.40 -28.45
N GLY A 317 -11.11 13.14 -27.59
CA GLY A 317 -10.77 14.54 -27.87
C GLY A 317 -9.82 14.72 -29.06
N ARG A 318 -8.94 13.75 -29.34
CA ARG A 318 -8.07 13.75 -30.53
C ARG A 318 -8.83 13.39 -31.81
N ASP A 319 -9.87 12.56 -31.70
CA ASP A 319 -10.74 12.13 -32.79
C ASP A 319 -11.96 13.08 -33.00
N ASP A 320 -11.98 14.26 -32.37
CA ASP A 320 -13.04 15.27 -32.43
C ASP A 320 -14.44 14.80 -31.97
N ASP A 321 -14.52 13.74 -31.14
CA ASP A 321 -15.77 13.26 -30.52
C ASP A 321 -16.00 13.95 -29.17
N ALA A 322 -16.52 15.18 -29.23
CA ALA A 322 -16.78 16.01 -28.05
C ALA A 322 -17.82 15.40 -27.10
N ASP A 323 -18.87 14.77 -27.63
CA ASP A 323 -19.94 14.17 -26.83
C ASP A 323 -19.43 12.94 -26.07
N GLY A 324 -18.68 12.06 -26.77
CA GLY A 324 -18.02 10.92 -26.16
C GLY A 324 -17.03 11.36 -25.07
N GLN A 325 -16.20 12.36 -25.37
CA GLN A 325 -15.24 12.91 -24.41
C GLN A 325 -15.94 13.43 -23.13
N LEU A 326 -17.01 14.20 -23.27
CA LEU A 326 -17.78 14.74 -22.13
C LEU A 326 -18.43 13.63 -21.30
N SER A 327 -18.99 12.62 -21.95
CA SER A 327 -19.61 11.46 -21.28
C SER A 327 -18.59 10.70 -20.43
N VAL A 328 -17.44 10.34 -21.01
CA VAL A 328 -16.35 9.63 -20.32
C VAL A 328 -15.78 10.47 -19.17
N ARG A 329 -15.61 11.78 -19.38
CA ARG A 329 -15.17 12.71 -18.32
C ARG A 329 -16.14 12.73 -17.14
N HIS A 330 -17.45 12.75 -17.40
CA HIS A 330 -18.47 12.75 -16.36
C HIS A 330 -18.41 11.46 -15.52
N GLU A 331 -18.24 10.32 -16.19
CA GLU A 331 -18.10 9.04 -15.49
C GLU A 331 -16.83 9.00 -14.60
N LEU A 332 -15.68 9.42 -15.14
CA LEU A 332 -14.41 9.49 -14.41
C LEU A 332 -14.54 10.31 -13.11
N LEU A 333 -15.11 11.51 -13.21
CA LEU A 333 -15.22 12.44 -12.09
C LEU A 333 -16.26 12.01 -11.05
N ASN A 334 -17.34 11.33 -11.48
CA ASN A 334 -18.40 10.92 -10.55
C ASN A 334 -18.09 9.61 -9.85
N ARG A 335 -17.63 8.59 -10.59
CA ARG A 335 -17.42 7.24 -10.05
C ARG A 335 -16.05 7.10 -9.39
N TYR A 336 -15.02 7.75 -9.93
CA TYR A 336 -13.63 7.53 -9.54
C TYR A 336 -12.94 8.78 -8.97
N LYS A 337 -13.71 9.68 -8.37
CA LYS A 337 -13.28 10.97 -7.76
C LYS A 337 -12.02 10.95 -6.90
N GLN A 338 -11.67 9.82 -6.29
CA GLN A 338 -10.46 9.72 -5.43
C GLN A 338 -9.21 9.28 -6.21
N SER A 339 -9.35 8.83 -7.46
CA SER A 339 -8.24 8.35 -8.28
C SER A 339 -7.27 9.45 -8.69
N HIS A 340 -6.03 9.06 -9.04
CA HIS A 340 -5.04 9.98 -9.59
C HIS A 340 -5.58 10.72 -10.82
N HIS A 341 -6.12 9.99 -11.80
CA HIS A 341 -6.61 10.56 -13.06
C HIS A 341 -7.84 11.46 -12.90
N ALA A 342 -8.77 11.14 -11.99
CA ALA A 342 -9.88 12.05 -11.72
C ALA A 342 -9.41 13.38 -11.09
N ARG A 343 -8.39 13.34 -10.23
CA ARG A 343 -7.77 14.55 -9.66
C ARG A 343 -7.09 15.40 -10.73
N LEU A 344 -6.35 14.77 -11.65
CA LEU A 344 -5.74 15.46 -12.79
C LEU A 344 -6.78 16.21 -13.62
N VAL A 345 -7.88 15.54 -13.98
CA VAL A 345 -8.95 16.13 -14.80
C VAL A 345 -9.73 17.20 -14.03
N GLY A 346 -9.96 17.02 -12.73
CA GLY A 346 -10.65 17.98 -11.88
C GLY A 346 -9.90 19.32 -11.71
N GLN A 347 -8.58 19.32 -11.91
CA GLN A 347 -7.74 20.51 -11.86
C GLN A 347 -7.66 21.26 -13.20
N GLN A 348 -8.04 20.62 -14.30
CA GLN A 348 -8.07 21.26 -15.61
C GLN A 348 -9.31 22.17 -15.73
N PRO A 349 -9.18 23.41 -16.23
CA PRO A 349 -10.32 24.28 -16.46
C PRO A 349 -11.27 23.64 -17.47
N THR A 350 -12.57 23.60 -17.14
CA THR A 350 -13.61 23.15 -18.08
C THR A 350 -13.51 23.96 -19.37
N ILE A 351 -13.21 23.28 -20.49
CA ILE A 351 -13.28 23.87 -21.82
C ILE A 351 -14.70 24.41 -21.96
N LYS A 352 -14.83 25.74 -22.08
CA LYS A 352 -16.12 26.38 -22.35
C LYS A 352 -16.60 25.88 -23.71
N THR A 353 -17.63 25.04 -23.72
CA THR A 353 -18.41 24.80 -24.93
C THR A 353 -19.06 26.12 -25.29
N THR A 354 -18.58 26.73 -26.38
CA THR A 354 -19.26 27.89 -26.97
C THR A 354 -20.45 27.30 -27.74
N PRO A 355 -21.68 27.80 -27.52
CA PRO A 355 -22.89 27.26 -28.14
C PRO A 355 -22.91 27.41 -29.66
#